data_AF-A0A8T4Q1B3-F1
#
_entry.id   AF-A0A8T4Q1B3-F1
#
_cell.length_a   1.000
_cell.length_b   1.000
_cell.length_c   1.000
_cell.angle_alpha   90.00
_cell.angle_beta   90.00
_cell.angle_gamma   90.00
#
_symmetry.space_group_name_H-M   'P 1'
#
loop_
_entity.id
_entity.type
_entity.pdbx_description
1 polymer ?
#
loop_
_entity_poly.entity_id
_entity_poly.type
_entity_poly.pdbx_seq_one_letter_code
_entity_poly.pdbx_strand_id
1 'polypeptide(L)'
;MIDNIVGIAGLPVGIILFLNEYGYTHMDKFLGINILVIAALTVIAIQISNILGAHITGDYIALSYIIHFFLIFPSVLYFLSLVVTLPQNIVASFPLVFASFILIEGLYSFFF
;
A
#
# COMPACT_ATOMS: atom_id res chain seq x y z
N MET A 1 9.09 -0.47 -14.50
CA MET A 1 8.87 -1.89 -14.85
C MET A 1 8.55 -2.78 -13.64
N ILE A 2 9.34 -2.77 -12.55
CA ILE A 2 9.06 -3.61 -11.36
C ILE A 2 7.93 -3.01 -10.51
N ASP A 3 7.97 -1.70 -10.29
CA ASP A 3 6.89 -0.85 -9.78
C ASP A 3 5.54 -1.16 -10.44
N ASN A 4 5.50 -1.20 -11.78
CA ASN A 4 4.25 -1.49 -12.50
C ASN A 4 3.71 -2.90 -12.26
N ILE A 5 4.60 -3.90 -12.20
CA ILE A 5 4.23 -5.29 -11.92
C ILE A 5 3.66 -5.41 -10.50
N VAL A 6 4.29 -4.76 -9.53
CA VAL A 6 3.85 -4.80 -8.13
C VAL A 6 2.54 -4.02 -7.96
N GLY A 7 2.37 -2.88 -8.64
CA GLY A 7 1.13 -2.11 -8.66
C GLY A 7 -0.05 -2.92 -9.21
N ILE A 8 0.12 -3.56 -10.37
CA ILE A 8 -0.91 -4.42 -11.00
C ILE A 8 -1.22 -5.63 -10.11
N ALA A 9 -0.20 -6.29 -9.56
CA ALA A 9 -0.39 -7.44 -8.67
C ALA A 9 -1.09 -7.05 -7.34
N GLY A 10 -0.88 -5.82 -6.89
CA GLY A 10 -1.52 -5.25 -5.72
C GLY A 10 -2.98 -4.87 -5.92
N LEU A 11 -3.38 -4.49 -7.14
CA LEU A 11 -4.68 -3.91 -7.45
C LEU A 11 -5.89 -4.74 -6.97
N PRO A 12 -5.92 -6.09 -7.09
CA PRO A 12 -6.98 -6.91 -6.51
C PRO A 12 -7.11 -6.76 -4.98
N VAL A 13 -5.99 -6.60 -4.27
CA VAL A 13 -5.97 -6.40 -2.81
C VAL A 13 -6.58 -5.05 -2.46
N GLY A 14 -6.25 -3.99 -3.21
CA GLY A 14 -6.85 -2.67 -3.04
C GLY A 14 -8.35 -2.66 -3.29
N ILE A 15 -8.81 -3.36 -4.34
CA ILE A 15 -10.24 -3.53 -4.63
C ILE A 15 -10.95 -4.26 -3.48
N ILE A 16 -10.39 -5.35 -2.98
CA ILE A 16 -11.02 -6.12 -1.89
C ILE A 16 -11.13 -5.27 -0.61
N LEU A 17 -10.07 -4.52 -0.25
CA LEU A 17 -10.13 -3.62 0.90
C LEU A 17 -11.21 -2.53 0.74
N PHE A 18 -11.34 -1.96 -0.47
CA PHE A 18 -12.37 -0.98 -0.76
C PHE A 18 -13.78 -1.59 -0.66
N LEU A 19 -14.00 -2.76 -1.27
CA LEU A 19 -15.28 -3.46 -1.23
C LEU A 19 -15.65 -3.90 0.20
N ASN A 20 -14.68 -4.29 1.02
CA ASN A 20 -14.89 -4.61 2.43
C ASN A 20 -15.36 -3.38 3.22
N GLU A 21 -14.77 -2.21 2.98
CA GLU A 21 -15.13 -0.97 3.69
C GLU A 21 -16.58 -0.55 3.40
N TYR A 22 -17.05 -0.73 2.16
CA TYR A 22 -18.44 -0.45 1.79
C TYR A 22 -19.41 -1.62 2.06
N GLY A 23 -18.94 -2.72 2.65
CA GLY A 23 -19.76 -3.88 3.00
C GLY A 23 -20.23 -4.73 1.81
N TYR A 24 -19.61 -4.60 0.64
CA TYR A 24 -19.89 -5.45 -0.52
C TYR A 24 -19.22 -6.82 -0.42
N THR A 25 -18.11 -6.91 0.31
CA THR A 25 -17.39 -8.14 0.62
C THR A 25 -17.03 -8.19 2.11
N HIS A 26 -16.69 -9.39 2.63
CA HIS A 26 -16.26 -9.58 4.02
C HIS A 26 -15.01 -10.47 4.09
N MET A 27 -14.09 -10.25 3.15
CA MET A 27 -12.91 -11.10 3.02
C MET A 27 -11.79 -10.53 3.89
N ASP A 28 -11.57 -11.09 5.07
CA ASP A 28 -10.55 -10.57 5.99
C ASP A 28 -9.17 -11.21 5.77
N LYS A 29 -9.13 -12.38 5.11
CA LYS A 29 -7.91 -13.16 4.89
C LYS A 29 -7.85 -13.75 3.48
N PHE A 30 -6.64 -13.83 2.94
CA PHE A 30 -6.32 -14.60 1.73
C PHE A 30 -5.22 -15.60 2.06
N LEU A 31 -5.45 -16.90 1.78
CA LEU A 31 -4.51 -17.98 2.12
C LEU A 31 -4.04 -17.96 3.59
N GLY A 32 -4.93 -17.58 4.51
CA GLY A 32 -4.63 -17.49 5.95
C GLY A 32 -3.94 -16.20 6.41
N ILE A 33 -3.50 -15.35 5.49
CA ILE A 33 -2.85 -14.06 5.78
C ILE A 33 -3.90 -12.95 5.76
N ASN A 34 -3.87 -12.05 6.74
CA ASN A 34 -4.77 -10.90 6.79
C ASN A 34 -4.55 -9.99 5.56
N ILE A 35 -5.62 -9.60 4.88
CA ILE A 35 -5.55 -8.77 3.67
C ILE A 35 -4.85 -7.43 3.95
N LEU A 36 -5.01 -6.85 5.13
CA LEU A 36 -4.30 -5.63 5.53
C LEU A 36 -2.79 -5.82 5.59
N VAL A 37 -2.31 -7.01 6.00
CA VAL A 37 -0.87 -7.33 5.96
C VAL A 37 -0.39 -7.39 4.52
N ILE A 38 -1.15 -8.07 3.64
CA ILE A 38 -0.82 -8.18 2.22
C ILE A 38 -0.76 -6.77 1.61
N ALA A 39 -1.75 -5.93 1.89
CA ALA A 39 -1.82 -4.56 1.40
C ALA A 39 -0.64 -3.70 1.90
N ALA A 40 -0.31 -3.78 3.19
CA ALA A 40 0.84 -3.06 3.75
C ALA A 40 2.16 -3.48 3.09
N LEU A 41 2.35 -4.78 2.81
CA LEU A 41 3.51 -5.30 2.10
C LEU A 41 3.55 -4.86 0.63
N THR A 42 2.41 -4.88 -0.06
CA THR A 42 2.28 -4.35 -1.42
C THR A 42 2.69 -2.88 -1.47
N VAL A 43 2.18 -2.04 -0.57
CA VAL A 43 2.57 -0.62 -0.51
C VAL A 43 4.08 -0.48 -0.31
N ILE A 44 4.67 -1.20 0.65
CA ILE A 44 6.12 -1.17 0.87
C ILE A 44 6.89 -1.55 -0.40
N ALA A 45 6.47 -2.62 -1.08
CA ALA A 45 7.14 -3.11 -2.29
C ALA A 45 7.07 -2.10 -3.44
N ILE A 46 5.93 -1.42 -3.64
CA ILE A 46 5.78 -0.35 -4.63
C ILE A 46 6.74 0.81 -4.29
N GLN A 47 6.73 1.25 -3.03
CA GLN A 47 7.58 2.36 -2.58
C GLN A 47 9.08 2.06 -2.74
N ILE A 48 9.53 0.84 -2.40
CA ILE A 48 10.93 0.44 -2.62
C ILE A 48 11.27 0.42 -4.12
N SER A 49 10.37 -0.08 -4.96
CA SER A 49 10.58 -0.14 -6.41
C SER A 49 10.70 1.25 -7.03
N ASN A 50 9.88 2.20 -6.58
CA ASN A 50 9.92 3.60 -7.00
C ASN A 50 11.23 4.30 -6.57
N ILE A 51 11.74 4.02 -5.36
CA ILE A 51 13.06 4.50 -4.91
C ILE A 51 14.17 3.98 -5.82
N LEU A 52 14.17 2.67 -6.09
CA LEU A 52 15.18 2.05 -6.95
C LEU A 52 15.12 2.63 -8.37
N GLY A 53 13.92 2.84 -8.90
CA GLY A 53 13.70 3.52 -10.19
C GLY A 53 14.30 4.92 -10.23
N ALA A 54 13.98 5.76 -9.24
CA ALA A 54 14.53 7.12 -9.14
C ALA A 54 16.07 7.15 -9.00
N HIS A 55 16.63 6.16 -8.32
CA HIS A 55 18.09 6.03 -8.18
C HIS A 55 18.77 5.66 -9.50
N ILE A 56 18.12 4.83 -10.33
CA ILE A 56 18.64 4.42 -11.64
C ILE A 56 18.55 5.57 -12.65
N THR A 57 17.47 6.35 -12.64
CA THR A 57 17.27 7.46 -13.59
C THR A 57 18.04 8.72 -13.23
N GLY A 58 18.42 8.90 -11.95
CA GLY A 58 19.24 10.02 -11.49
C GLY A 58 18.47 11.31 -11.19
N ASP A 59 17.16 11.34 -11.44
CA ASP A 59 16.32 12.52 -11.29
C ASP A 59 15.63 12.57 -9.92
N TYR A 60 15.68 13.74 -9.26
CA TYR A 60 14.93 14.05 -8.04
C TYR A 60 15.08 13.06 -6.86
N ILE A 61 16.23 12.39 -6.73
CA ILE A 61 16.49 11.36 -5.71
C ILE A 61 16.12 11.81 -4.28
N ALA A 62 16.51 13.03 -3.87
CA ALA A 62 16.21 13.53 -2.53
C ALA A 62 14.71 13.78 -2.30
N LEU A 63 14.01 14.33 -3.29
CA LEU A 63 12.56 14.56 -3.23
C LEU A 63 11.81 13.24 -3.22
N SER A 64 12.27 12.26 -4.00
CA SER A 64 11.78 10.90 -3.98
C SER A 64 11.83 10.33 -2.56
N TYR A 65 12.97 10.33 -1.87
CA TYR A 65 13.03 9.80 -0.49
C TYR A 65 12.07 10.47 0.48
N ILE A 66 11.88 11.79 0.39
CA ILE A 66 10.95 12.53 1.24
C ILE A 66 9.51 12.05 1.00
N ILE A 67 9.08 11.99 -0.27
CA ILE A 67 7.74 11.53 -0.64
C ILE A 67 7.53 10.09 -0.14
N HIS A 68 8.48 9.19 -0.38
CA HIS A 68 8.39 7.80 0.04
C HIS A 68 8.28 7.63 1.57
N PHE A 69 8.98 8.45 2.35
CA PHE A 69 8.88 8.42 3.81
C PHE A 69 7.47 8.73 4.31
N PHE A 70 6.79 9.71 3.71
CA PHE A 70 5.39 10.00 4.04
C PHE A 70 4.45 8.88 3.58
N LEU A 71 4.74 8.27 2.43
CA LEU A 71 3.91 7.21 1.85
C LEU A 71 4.03 5.86 2.57
N ILE A 72 5.18 5.56 3.18
CA ILE A 72 5.38 4.33 3.96
C ILE A 72 4.79 4.42 5.37
N PHE A 73 4.48 5.64 5.83
CA PHE A 73 4.02 5.91 7.18
C PHE A 73 2.77 5.10 7.59
N PRO A 74 1.72 4.93 6.75
CA PRO A 74 0.59 4.08 7.07
C PRO A 74 0.98 2.61 7.29
N SER A 75 1.91 2.08 6.50
CA SER A 75 2.43 0.71 6.68
C SER A 75 3.17 0.56 8.00
N VAL A 76 4.00 1.55 8.37
CA VAL A 76 4.71 1.56 9.66
C VAL A 76 3.72 1.62 10.82
N LEU A 77 2.71 2.50 10.76
CA LEU A 77 1.67 2.58 11.78
C LEU A 77 0.89 1.27 11.93
N TYR A 78 0.59 0.60 10.82
CA TYR A 78 -0.07 -0.71 10.85
C TYR A 78 0.76 -1.76 11.59
N PHE A 79 2.06 -1.90 11.25
CA PHE A 79 2.93 -2.84 11.97
C PHE A 79 3.12 -2.48 13.45
N LEU A 80 3.18 -1.18 13.78
CA LEU A 80 3.18 -0.73 15.17
C LEU A 80 1.89 -1.12 15.90
N SER A 81 0.74 -1.05 15.22
CA SER A 81 -0.56 -1.43 15.81
C SER A 81 -0.65 -2.91 16.23
N LEU A 82 0.20 -3.78 15.66
CA LEU A 82 0.28 -5.19 16.03
C LEU A 82 0.99 -5.41 17.38
N VAL A 83 1.75 -4.43 17.84
CA VAL A 83 2.56 -4.49 19.07
C VAL A 83 2.06 -3.51 20.13
N VAL A 84 1.45 -2.40 19.71
CA VAL A 84 0.99 -1.31 20.58
C VAL A 84 -0.45 -0.94 20.26
N THR A 85 -1.26 -0.66 21.29
CA THR A 85 -2.65 -0.23 21.12
C THR A 85 -2.70 1.19 20.57
N LEU A 86 -3.17 1.35 19.32
CA LEU A 86 -3.46 2.64 18.71
C LEU A 86 -4.94 3.03 18.92
N PRO A 87 -5.28 4.34 18.83
CA PRO A 87 -6.67 4.79 18.78
C PRO A 87 -7.46 4.07 17.68
N GLN A 88 -8.66 3.58 18.01
CA GLN A 88 -9.47 2.78 17.08
C GLN A 88 -9.79 3.49 15.76
N ASN A 89 -9.99 4.81 15.79
CA ASN A 89 -10.23 5.61 14.59
C ASN A 89 -9.05 5.56 13.60
N ILE A 90 -7.82 5.48 14.10
CA ILE A 90 -6.62 5.38 13.26
C ILE A 90 -6.56 3.98 12.63
N VAL A 91 -6.79 2.93 13.42
CA VAL A 91 -6.77 1.54 12.94
C VAL A 91 -7.88 1.29 11.92
N ALA A 92 -9.08 1.81 12.17
CA ALA A 92 -10.22 1.72 11.26
C ALA A 92 -9.98 2.45 9.93
N SER A 93 -9.06 3.42 9.89
CA SER A 93 -8.74 4.15 8.65
C SER A 93 -7.74 3.41 7.76
N PHE A 94 -7.00 2.42 8.27
CA PHE A 94 -5.95 1.72 7.52
C PHE A 94 -6.45 1.00 6.26
N PRO A 95 -7.58 0.26 6.27
CA PRO A 95 -8.11 -0.37 5.06
C PRO A 95 -8.31 0.63 3.92
N LEU A 96 -8.95 1.76 4.21
CA LEU A 96 -9.23 2.79 3.22
C LEU A 96 -7.96 3.46 2.71
N VAL A 97 -7.01 3.76 3.60
CA VAL A 97 -5.72 4.37 3.23
C VAL A 97 -4.93 3.44 2.32
N PHE A 98 -4.79 2.15 2.68
CA PHE A 98 -4.09 1.17 1.84
C PHE A 98 -4.82 0.92 0.52
N ALA A 99 -6.15 0.80 0.54
CA ALA A 99 -6.95 0.64 -0.67
C ALA A 99 -6.71 1.79 -1.65
N SER A 100 -6.77 3.03 -1.15
CA SER A 100 -6.58 4.24 -1.96
C SER A 100 -5.20 4.27 -2.62
N PHE A 101 -4.14 3.97 -1.87
CA PHE A 101 -2.78 3.92 -2.41
C PHE A 101 -2.60 2.84 -3.47
N ILE A 102 -3.02 1.62 -3.17
CA ILE A 102 -2.87 0.48 -4.08
C ILE A 102 -3.70 0.71 -5.36
N LEU A 103 -4.88 1.33 -5.26
CA LEU A 103 -5.68 1.67 -6.43
C LEU A 103 -5.01 2.73 -7.29
N ILE A 104 -4.50 3.82 -6.70
CA ILE A 104 -3.82 4.87 -7.46
C ILE A 104 -2.57 4.31 -8.15
N GLU A 105 -1.70 3.63 -7.41
CA GLU A 105 -0.45 3.07 -7.93
C GLU A 105 -0.72 1.97 -8.97
N GLY A 106 -1.67 1.07 -8.70
CA GLY A 106 -2.02 0.01 -9.62
C GLY A 106 -2.69 0.52 -10.90
N LEU A 107 -3.54 1.55 -10.82
CA LEU A 107 -4.10 2.20 -12.01
C LEU A 107 -3.02 2.92 -12.80
N TYR A 108 -2.14 3.69 -12.14
CA TYR A 108 -1.01 4.34 -12.80
C TYR A 108 -0.14 3.34 -13.56
N SER A 109 0.10 2.17 -12.95
CA SER A 109 0.88 1.06 -13.52
C SER A 109 0.25 0.42 -14.77
N PHE A 110 -1.06 0.61 -15.01
CA PHE A 110 -1.74 0.15 -16.22
C PHE A 110 -1.58 1.12 -17.41
N PHE A 111 -1.40 2.41 -17.14
CA PHE A 111 -1.39 3.45 -18.16
C PHE A 111 0.02 3.87 -18.61
N PHE A 112 1.05 3.51 -17.85
CA PHE A 112 2.47 3.86 -18.10
C PHE A 112 3.36 2.62 -18.02
#